data_AF-A0AAV5VIU6-F1
#
_entry.id   AF-A0AAV5VIU6-F1
#
_cell.length_a   1.000
_cell.length_b   1.000
_cell.length_c   1.000
_cell.angle_alpha   90.00
_cell.angle_beta   90.00
_cell.angle_gamma   90.00
#
_symmetry.space_group_name_H-M   'P 1'
#
loop_
_entity.id
_entity.type
_entity.pdbx_description
1 polymer ?
#
loop_
_entity_poly.entity_id
_entity_poly.type
_entity_poly.pdbx_seq_one_letter_code
_entity_poly.pdbx_strand_id
1 'polypeptide(L)' 'DLCFACNDKQPDVVIKKSCIGDSCSPCHCRPTWCSSCLARVFMTAQRNNRPTIWMDGTAACPTCRATFCANDVLLITDE' A
#
# COMPACT_ATOMS: atom_id res chain seq x y z
N ASP A 1 -9.27 5.94 15.26
CA ASP A 1 -8.87 4.51 15.27
C ASP A 1 -7.38 4.36 15.06
N LEU A 2 -6.81 3.24 15.54
CA LEU A 2 -5.40 2.88 15.33
C LEU A 2 -5.24 2.00 14.09
N CYS A 3 -4.03 1.93 13.57
CA CYS A 3 -3.66 1.07 12.45
C CYS A 3 -3.97 -0.39 12.79
N PHE A 4 -4.68 -1.06 11.88
CA PHE A 4 -5.15 -2.43 12.05
C PHE A 4 -4.03 -3.45 12.34
N ALA A 5 -2.81 -3.21 11.85
CA ALA A 5 -1.71 -4.16 11.99
C ALA A 5 -0.83 -3.93 13.22
N CYS A 6 -0.39 -2.70 13.48
CA CYS A 6 0.49 -2.43 14.64
C CYS A 6 -0.26 -2.06 15.91
N ASN A 7 -1.53 -1.61 15.80
CA ASN A 7 -2.32 -1.10 16.92
C ASN A 7 -1.59 -0.06 17.79
N ASP A 8 -0.73 0.74 17.16
CA ASP A 8 0.18 1.69 17.83
C ASP A 8 0.09 3.09 17.20
N LYS A 9 0.15 3.15 15.87
CA LYS A 9 0.07 4.40 15.09
C LYS A 9 -1.32 4.61 14.52
N GLN A 10 -1.71 5.85 14.26
CA GLN A 10 -2.92 6.13 13.47
C GLN A 10 -2.70 5.73 11.99
N PRO A 11 -3.76 5.37 11.26
CA PRO A 11 -3.70 5.25 9.80
C PRO A 11 -3.32 6.60 9.17
N ASP A 12 -2.26 6.62 8.37
CA ASP A 12 -1.70 7.81 7.73
C ASP A 12 -1.60 7.66 6.20
N VAL A 13 -2.05 6.52 5.65
CA VAL A 13 -2.00 6.22 4.21
C VAL A 13 -3.32 5.66 3.66
N VAL A 14 -3.58 5.98 2.40
CA VAL A 14 -4.65 5.38 1.59
C VAL A 14 -4.06 4.79 0.31
N ILE A 15 -4.66 3.72 -0.18
CA ILE A 15 -4.34 3.16 -1.50
C ILE A 15 -5.33 3.76 -2.51
N LYS A 16 -4.83 4.51 -3.49
CA LYS A 16 -5.61 5.09 -4.57
C LYS A 16 -4.83 4.96 -5.87
N LYS A 17 -5.45 4.42 -6.92
CA LYS A 17 -4.80 4.27 -8.23
C LYS A 17 -4.33 5.63 -8.73
N SER A 18 -3.01 5.81 -8.79
CA SER A 18 -2.30 7.02 -9.22
C SER A 18 -1.16 6.70 -10.18
N CYS A 19 -0.75 5.44 -10.31
CA CYS A 19 0.23 5.02 -11.30
C CYS A 19 -0.33 5.10 -12.74
N ILE A 20 0.57 5.25 -13.72
CA ILE A 20 0.24 5.29 -15.15
C ILE A 20 -0.03 3.87 -15.71
N GLY A 21 0.42 2.81 -15.02
CA GLY A 21 0.30 1.42 -15.48
C GLY A 21 -1.08 0.76 -15.30
N ASP A 22 -1.33 -0.28 -16.09
CA ASP A 22 -2.57 -1.07 -16.05
C ASP A 22 -2.54 -2.25 -15.06
N SER A 23 -1.39 -2.52 -14.45
CA SER A 23 -1.22 -3.61 -13.48
C SER A 23 -1.96 -3.38 -12.15
N CYS A 24 -2.30 -2.13 -11.84
CA CYS A 24 -2.98 -1.75 -10.60
C CYS A 24 -4.47 -1.52 -10.81
N SER A 25 -5.26 -1.93 -9.82
CA SER A 25 -6.72 -1.78 -9.80
C SER A 25 -7.18 -0.76 -8.74
N PRO A 26 -8.32 -0.09 -8.95
CA PRO A 26 -8.86 0.86 -7.97
C PRO A 26 -9.11 0.21 -6.61
N CYS A 27 -8.77 0.93 -5.54
CA CYS A 27 -9.08 0.56 -4.16
C CYS A 27 -10.03 1.59 -3.54
N HIS A 28 -11.05 1.11 -2.82
CA HIS A 28 -12.08 1.94 -2.16
C HIS A 28 -12.14 1.70 -0.65
N CYS A 29 -11.10 1.09 -0.07
CA CYS A 29 -11.03 0.87 1.37
C CYS A 29 -10.86 2.18 2.13
N ARG A 30 -11.41 2.23 3.35
CA ARG A 30 -11.11 3.31 4.29
C ARG A 30 -9.65 3.24 4.75
N PRO A 31 -9.00 4.37 5.07
CA PRO A 31 -7.66 4.36 5.64
C PRO A 31 -7.64 3.65 6.99
N THR A 32 -6.98 2.51 7.05
CA THR A 32 -6.92 1.63 8.23
C THR A 32 -5.49 1.16 8.54
N TRP A 33 -4.52 1.55 7.71
CA TRP A 33 -3.13 1.14 7.78
C TRP A 33 -2.23 2.35 7.95
N CYS A 34 -1.16 2.20 8.73
CA CYS A 34 -0.06 3.16 8.71
C CYS A 34 0.97 2.79 7.63
N SER A 35 1.72 3.78 7.19
CA SER A 35 2.74 3.75 6.14
C SER A 35 3.75 2.64 6.39
N SER A 36 4.24 2.53 7.63
CA SER A 36 5.20 1.49 8.01
C SER A 36 4.65 0.06 7.92
N CYS A 37 3.38 -0.16 8.28
CA CYS A 37 2.75 -1.48 8.17
C CYS A 37 2.44 -1.82 6.72
N LEU A 38 1.92 -0.87 5.94
CA LEU A 38 1.62 -1.09 4.53
C LEU A 38 2.91 -1.31 3.71
N ALA A 39 4.01 -0.62 4.05
CA ALA A 39 5.31 -0.85 3.46
C ALA A 39 5.81 -2.28 3.70
N ARG A 40 5.60 -2.84 4.90
CA ARG A 40 5.93 -4.26 5.16
C ARG A 40 5.12 -5.20 4.27
N VAL A 41 3.82 -4.97 4.12
CA VAL A 41 2.98 -5.74 3.17
C VAL A 41 3.58 -5.68 1.77
N PHE A 42 3.91 -4.49 1.29
CA PHE A 42 4.52 -4.31 -0.03
C PHE A 42 5.86 -5.06 -0.15
N MET A 43 6.77 -4.90 0.81
CA MET A 43 8.07 -5.57 0.82
C MET A 43 7.94 -7.10 0.83
N THR A 44 7.02 -7.65 1.62
CA THR A 44 6.81 -9.11 1.67
C THR A 44 6.24 -9.69 0.38
N ALA A 45 5.56 -8.87 -0.43
CA ALA A 45 5.04 -9.29 -1.73
C ALA A 45 6.13 -9.32 -2.82
N GLN A 46 7.26 -8.63 -2.60
CA GLN A 46 8.34 -8.60 -3.59
C GLN A 46 9.04 -9.95 -3.65
N ARG A 47 9.21 -10.49 -4.86
CA ARG A 47 9.94 -11.75 -5.05
C ARG A 47 11.41 -11.55 -4.72
N ASN A 48 11.94 -12.35 -3.80
CA ASN A 48 13.31 -12.32 -3.26
C ASN A 48 14.46 -12.46 -4.29
N ASN A 49 14.20 -12.58 -5.59
CA ASN A 49 15.22 -12.92 -6.58
C ASN A 49 15.64 -11.76 -7.51
N ARG A 50 15.11 -10.53 -7.33
CA ARG A 50 15.49 -9.35 -8.14
C ARG A 50 15.45 -8.03 -7.35
N PRO A 51 16.47 -7.75 -6.51
CA PRO A 51 16.53 -6.51 -5.72
C PRO A 51 16.60 -5.22 -6.55
N THR A 52 16.93 -5.32 -7.84
CA THR A 52 17.06 -4.16 -8.75
C THR A 52 15.74 -3.58 -9.25
N ILE A 53 14.60 -4.24 -9.02
CA ILE A 53 13.27 -3.85 -9.55
C ILE A 53 12.16 -3.83 -8.49
N TRP A 54 12.51 -3.72 -7.20
CA TRP A 54 11.50 -3.69 -6.12
C TRP A 54 10.50 -2.54 -6.26
N MET A 55 10.90 -1.41 -6.85
CA MET A 55 10.01 -0.27 -7.08
C MET A 55 9.01 -0.48 -8.24
N ASP A 56 9.27 -1.44 -9.14
CA ASP A 56 8.36 -1.81 -10.23
C ASP A 56 7.33 -2.87 -9.80
N GLY A 57 7.46 -3.36 -8.57
CA GLY A 57 6.62 -4.41 -8.03
C GLY A 57 5.21 -3.95 -7.66
N THR A 58 4.32 -4.94 -7.54
CA THR A 58 2.96 -4.74 -7.05
C THR A 58 2.71 -5.59 -5.81
N ALA A 59 1.69 -5.21 -5.05
CA ALA A 59 1.17 -5.97 -3.92
C ALA A 59 -0.36 -5.94 -3.94
N ALA A 60 -0.99 -6.80 -3.14
CA ALA A 60 -2.44 -6.81 -2.97
C ALA A 60 -2.81 -6.03 -1.70
N CYS A 61 -3.82 -5.16 -1.78
CA CYS A 61 -4.38 -4.48 -0.62
C CYS A 61 -4.74 -5.52 0.44
N PRO A 62 -4.28 -5.36 1.69
CA PRO A 62 -4.52 -6.36 2.73
C PRO A 62 -6.00 -6.47 3.13
N THR A 63 -6.82 -5.48 2.77
CA THR A 63 -8.26 -5.45 3.07
C THR A 63 -9.11 -5.99 1.91
N CYS A 64 -8.97 -5.46 0.69
CA CYS A 64 -9.84 -5.82 -0.46
C CYS A 64 -9.12 -6.57 -1.58
N ARG A 65 -7.82 -6.86 -1.46
CA ARG A 65 -6.98 -7.52 -2.47
C ARG A 65 -6.78 -6.75 -3.79
N ALA A 66 -7.25 -5.52 -3.94
CA ALA A 66 -6.93 -4.67 -5.09
C ALA A 66 -5.41 -4.58 -5.29
N THR A 67 -4.95 -4.70 -6.52
CA THR A 67 -3.52 -4.65 -6.85
C THR A 67 -3.05 -3.21 -6.83
N PHE A 68 -1.95 -2.93 -6.15
CA PHE A 68 -1.37 -1.60 -6.03
C PHE A 68 0.16 -1.64 -6.17
N CYS A 69 0.75 -0.53 -6.60
CA CYS A 69 2.20 -0.30 -6.57
C CYS A 69 2.56 0.79 -5.55
N ALA A 70 3.85 1.03 -5.31
CA ALA A 70 4.29 2.07 -4.36
C ALA A 70 3.71 3.46 -4.69
N ASN A 71 3.52 3.79 -5.98
CA ASN A 71 2.97 5.06 -6.43
C ASN A 71 1.46 5.22 -6.15
N ASP A 72 0.76 4.14 -5.81
CA ASP A 72 -0.67 4.19 -5.43
C ASP A 72 -0.86 4.43 -3.92
N VAL A 73 0.21 4.49 -3.14
CA VAL A 73 0.16 4.76 -1.69
C VAL A 73 0.31 6.26 -1.46
N LEU A 74 -0.76 6.90 -0.98
CA LEU A 74 -0.81 8.33 -0.73
C LEU A 74 -0.91 8.60 0.77
N LEU A 75 -0.18 9.60 1.25
CA LEU A 75 -0.37 10.11 2.62
C LEU A 75 -1.72 10.82 2.73
N ILE A 76 -2.35 10.68 3.88
CA ILE A 76 -3.55 11.45 4.22
C ILE A 76 -3.05 12.81 4.72
N THR A 77 -3.41 13.89 4.02
CA THR A 77 -3.20 15.25 4.50
C THR A 77 -4.51 15.78 5.06
N ASP A 78 -4.48 16.33 6.27
CA ASP A 78 -5.59 17.09 6.81
C ASP A 78 -5.58 18.48 6.11
N GLU A 79 -6.50 18.70 5.17
CA GLU A 79 -6.91 20.05 4.73
C GLU A 79 -8.16 20.50 5.48
#